data_AF-X0UZ45-F1
#
_entry.id   AF-X0UZ45-F1
#
_cell.length_a   1.000
_cell.length_b   1.000
_cell.length_c   1.000
_cell.angle_alpha   90.00
_cell.angle_beta   90.00
_cell.angle_gamma   90.00
#
_symmetry.space_group_name_H-M   'P 1'
#
loop_
_entity.id
_entity.type
_entity.pdbx_description
1 polymer ?
#
loop_
_entity_poly.entity_id
_entity_poly.type
_entity_poly.pdbx_seq_one_letter_code
_entity_poly.pdbx_strand_id
1 'polypeptide(L)'
;QLGADARYQAYLSGRGRLINANLLDACDRISVLLCASLPSPFEIQAQGATGETSTITFETVDDTTWRVHPWPLQGERLRIHCEGRRLAASSFSSQEEFSETMTRAPMVRLVFTLLRSSAVG
;
A
#
# COMPACT_ATOMS: atom_id res chain seq x y z
N GLN A 1 -24.16 16.85 7.30
CA GLN A 1 -22.69 16.80 7.55
C GLN A 1 -22.44 15.85 8.71
N LEU A 2 -21.55 14.86 8.55
CA LEU A 2 -21.26 13.86 9.60
C LEU A 2 -20.69 14.50 10.89
N GLY A 3 -19.96 15.61 10.76
CA GLY A 3 -19.37 16.34 11.89
C GLY A 3 -20.35 17.06 12.82
N ALA A 4 -21.65 17.05 12.55
CA ALA A 4 -22.68 17.58 13.45
C ALA A 4 -23.38 16.47 14.28
N ASP A 5 -23.13 15.20 13.97
CA ASP A 5 -23.81 14.07 14.60
C ASP A 5 -22.92 13.46 15.70
N ALA A 6 -23.43 13.50 16.94
CA ALA A 6 -22.71 13.08 18.15
C ALA A 6 -22.22 11.63 18.07
N ARG A 7 -22.94 10.75 17.35
CA ARG A 7 -22.59 9.34 17.19
C ARG A 7 -21.25 9.15 16.47
N TYR A 8 -20.87 10.10 15.61
CA TYR A 8 -19.65 10.03 14.82
C TYR A 8 -18.47 10.77 15.43
N GLN A 9 -18.67 11.61 16.44
CA GLN A 9 -17.60 12.46 17.01
C GLN A 9 -16.39 11.67 17.51
N ALA A 10 -16.62 10.52 18.15
CA ALA A 10 -15.55 9.65 18.65
C ALA A 10 -14.70 9.01 17.54
N TYR A 11 -15.24 8.90 16.31
CA TYR A 11 -14.53 8.35 15.15
C TYR A 11 -13.93 9.46 14.27
N LEU A 12 -14.49 10.67 14.36
CA LEU A 12 -14.04 11.85 13.63
C LEU A 12 -13.05 12.71 14.44
N SER A 13 -12.70 12.32 15.66
CA SER A 13 -11.71 13.03 16.48
C SER A 13 -10.97 12.07 17.42
N GLY A 14 -9.91 12.55 18.08
CA GLY A 14 -9.18 11.78 19.08
C GLY A 14 -8.33 10.64 18.51
N ARG A 15 -7.93 9.71 19.39
CA ARG A 15 -6.97 8.64 19.11
C ARG A 15 -7.42 7.68 18.00
N GLY A 16 -8.72 7.35 17.92
CA GLY A 16 -9.25 6.45 16.89
C GLY A 16 -9.11 7.01 15.48
N ARG A 17 -9.39 8.30 15.29
CA ARG A 17 -9.17 8.98 13.99
C ARG A 17 -7.71 8.97 13.59
N LEU A 18 -6.81 9.23 14.54
CA LEU A 18 -5.36 9.23 14.27
C LEU A 18 -4.87 7.85 13.83
N ILE A 19 -5.29 6.79 14.52
CA ILE A 19 -4.96 5.40 14.14
C ILE A 19 -5.43 5.10 12.73
N ASN A 20 -6.68 5.44 12.39
CA ASN A 20 -7.23 5.22 11.05
C ASN A 20 -6.47 6.01 9.98
N ALA A 21 -6.11 7.27 10.26
CA ALA A 21 -5.34 8.09 9.32
C ALA A 21 -3.96 7.50 9.06
N ASN A 22 -3.27 7.02 10.11
CA ASN A 22 -1.94 6.43 9.99
C ASN A 22 -1.97 5.07 9.26
N LEU A 23 -3.03 4.28 9.48
CA LEU A 23 -3.24 3.05 8.71
C LEU A 23 -3.44 3.35 7.22
N LEU A 24 -4.24 4.36 6.89
CA LEU A 24 -4.46 4.77 5.50
C LEU A 24 -3.18 5.30 4.85
N ASP A 25 -2.38 6.11 5.55
CA ASP A 25 -1.07 6.58 5.07
C ASP A 25 -0.10 5.41 4.80
N ALA A 26 -0.05 4.42 5.70
CA ALA A 26 0.77 3.23 5.48
C ALA A 26 0.29 2.43 4.26
N CYS A 27 -1.02 2.22 4.13
CA CYS A 27 -1.61 1.52 2.97
C CYS A 27 -1.35 2.25 1.65
N ASP A 28 -1.46 3.58 1.63
CA ASP A 28 -1.17 4.40 0.46
C ASP A 28 0.28 4.21 0.00
N ARG A 29 1.24 4.35 0.91
CA ARG A 29 2.67 4.14 0.63
C ARG A 29 2.96 2.73 0.11
N ILE A 30 2.40 1.70 0.74
CA ILE A 30 2.55 0.31 0.29
C ILE A 30 2.01 0.17 -1.13
N SER A 31 0.83 0.72 -1.42
CA SER A 31 0.23 0.61 -2.75
C SER A 31 1.10 1.23 -3.85
N VAL A 32 1.71 2.39 -3.57
CA VAL A 32 2.63 3.06 -4.49
C VAL A 32 3.90 2.22 -4.69
N LEU A 33 4.52 1.77 -3.59
CA LEU A 33 5.78 1.02 -3.65
C LEU A 33 5.62 -0.32 -4.36
N LEU A 34 4.53 -1.06 -4.11
CA LEU A 34 4.24 -2.30 -4.83
C LEU A 34 4.04 -2.07 -6.33
N CYS A 35 3.41 -0.96 -6.73
CA CYS A 35 3.17 -0.65 -8.15
C CYS A 35 4.38 -0.03 -8.85
N ALA A 36 5.24 0.69 -8.14
CA ALA A 36 6.36 1.44 -8.70
C ALA A 36 7.71 0.67 -8.64
N SER A 37 7.94 -0.18 -7.63
CA SER A 37 9.25 -0.80 -7.31
C SER A 37 9.33 -2.27 -7.73
N LEU A 38 9.19 -2.51 -9.04
CA LEU A 38 8.89 -3.79 -9.67
C LEU A 38 9.96 -4.93 -9.61
N PRO A 39 11.01 -4.91 -8.76
CA PRO A 39 11.12 -5.96 -7.70
C PRO A 39 12.17 -5.62 -6.60
N SER A 40 12.24 -4.36 -6.14
CA SER A 40 13.29 -3.96 -5.20
C SER A 40 12.77 -3.97 -3.75
N PRO A 41 13.52 -4.53 -2.79
CA PRO A 41 13.19 -4.43 -1.38
C PRO A 41 12.98 -2.97 -0.96
N PHE A 42 12.01 -2.74 -0.07
CA PHE A 42 11.71 -1.41 0.45
C PHE A 42 11.28 -1.45 1.90
N GLU A 43 11.29 -0.29 2.53
CA GLU A 43 10.88 -0.10 3.92
C GLU A 43 9.83 1.00 4.02
N ILE A 44 8.93 0.86 4.97
CA ILE A 44 8.01 1.92 5.36
C ILE A 44 8.05 2.12 6.88
N GLN A 45 7.77 3.35 7.32
CA GLN A 45 7.45 3.63 8.71
C GLN A 45 5.94 3.48 8.91
N ALA A 46 5.53 2.69 9.88
CA ALA A 46 4.13 2.50 10.24
C ALA A 46 3.95 2.63 11.76
N GLN A 47 2.83 3.22 12.17
CA GLN A 47 2.47 3.27 13.59
C GLN A 47 1.72 2.01 14.01
N GLY A 48 2.17 1.41 15.11
CA GLY A 48 1.47 0.33 15.80
C GLY A 48 0.27 0.83 16.61
N ALA A 49 -0.57 -0.09 17.09
CA ALA A 49 -1.80 0.23 17.84
C ALA A 49 -1.55 1.02 19.15
N THR A 50 -0.37 0.86 19.74
CA THR A 50 0.08 1.57 20.95
C THR A 50 0.56 3.00 20.63
N GLY A 51 0.76 3.34 19.36
CA GLY A 51 1.29 4.63 18.89
C GLY A 51 2.80 4.64 18.65
N GLU A 52 3.49 3.51 18.89
CA GLU A 52 4.90 3.35 18.54
C GLU A 52 5.09 3.33 17.02
N THR A 53 6.12 4.01 16.53
CA THR A 53 6.52 3.93 15.13
C THR A 53 7.50 2.77 14.98
N SER A 54 7.25 1.90 14.01
CA SER A 54 8.11 0.78 13.66
C SER A 54 8.40 0.76 12.17
N THR A 55 9.59 0.27 11.82
CA THR A 55 9.97 0.04 10.42
C THR A 55 9.44 -1.32 9.99
N ILE A 56 8.72 -1.35 8.87
CA ILE A 56 8.28 -2.58 8.22
C ILE A 56 9.06 -2.73 6.91
N THR A 57 9.79 -3.83 6.81
CA THR A 57 10.60 -4.20 5.66
C THR A 57 9.83 -5.15 4.75
N PHE A 58 9.94 -4.93 3.45
CA PHE A 58 9.38 -5.74 2.38
C PHE A 58 10.53 -6.30 1.55
N GLU A 59 10.76 -7.61 1.64
CA GLU A 59 11.79 -8.31 0.88
C GLU A 59 11.15 -9.07 -0.29
N THR A 60 11.75 -8.97 -1.47
CA THR A 60 11.27 -9.66 -2.67
C THR A 60 11.52 -11.17 -2.57
N VAL A 61 10.47 -11.95 -2.83
CA VAL A 61 10.56 -13.40 -3.11
C VAL A 61 10.53 -13.63 -4.61
N ASP A 62 9.59 -12.97 -5.29
CA ASP A 62 9.45 -12.88 -6.74
C ASP A 62 8.80 -11.54 -7.11
N ASP A 63 8.56 -11.29 -8.40
CA ASP A 63 7.99 -10.04 -8.94
C ASP A 63 6.68 -9.58 -8.28
N THR A 64 5.94 -10.48 -7.64
CA THR A 64 4.63 -10.20 -7.03
C THR A 64 4.51 -10.67 -5.59
N THR A 65 5.51 -11.38 -5.06
CA THR A 65 5.50 -11.97 -3.73
C THR A 65 6.55 -11.32 -2.83
N TRP A 66 6.13 -10.89 -1.65
CA TRP A 66 6.94 -10.15 -0.70
C TRP A 66 6.90 -10.80 0.68
N ARG A 67 8.06 -10.96 1.33
CA ARG A 67 8.17 -11.23 2.76
C ARG A 67 8.10 -9.91 3.51
N VAL A 68 7.31 -9.88 4.57
CA VAL A 68 7.09 -8.67 5.38
C VAL A 68 7.53 -8.93 6.81
N HIS A 69 8.28 -8.00 7.39
CA HIS A 69 8.73 -8.05 8.78
C HIS A 69 8.85 -6.65 9.42
N PRO A 70 8.35 -6.44 10.65
CA PRO A 70 7.45 -7.33 11.38
C PRO A 70 6.10 -7.47 10.65
N TRP A 71 5.41 -8.59 10.85
CA TRP A 71 4.13 -8.83 10.19
C TRP A 71 3.00 -8.07 10.90
N PRO A 72 2.30 -7.13 10.22
CA PRO A 72 1.38 -6.21 10.90
C PRO A 72 -0.06 -6.71 11.00
N LEU A 73 -0.39 -7.89 10.45
CA LEU A 73 -1.76 -8.37 10.32
C LEU A 73 -2.01 -9.66 11.11
N GLN A 74 -3.28 -10.02 11.28
CA GLN A 74 -3.62 -11.37 11.71
C GLN A 74 -3.42 -12.38 10.56
N GLY A 75 -3.08 -13.63 10.90
CA GLY A 75 -2.74 -14.66 9.92
C GLY A 75 -1.33 -14.52 9.35
N GLU A 76 -1.04 -15.23 8.26
CA GLU A 76 0.33 -15.36 7.71
C GLU A 76 0.47 -14.81 6.27
N ARG A 77 -0.65 -14.44 5.65
CA ARG A 77 -0.70 -14.10 4.22
C ARG A 77 -1.79 -13.07 3.93
N LEU A 78 -1.48 -12.09 3.09
CA LEU A 78 -2.43 -11.17 2.49
C LEU A 78 -2.30 -11.25 0.96
N ARG A 79 -3.42 -11.41 0.25
CA ARG A 79 -3.48 -11.26 -1.21
C ARG A 79 -4.15 -9.94 -1.55
N ILE A 80 -3.47 -9.14 -2.35
CA ILE A 80 -3.96 -7.83 -2.80
C ILE A 80 -4.25 -7.96 -4.29
N HIS A 81 -5.50 -7.70 -4.67
CA HIS A 81 -5.91 -7.64 -6.07
C HIS A 81 -6.16 -6.17 -6.44
N CYS A 82 -5.51 -5.69 -7.48
CA CYS A 82 -5.78 -4.38 -8.05
C CYS A 82 -5.74 -4.43 -9.58
N GLU A 83 -6.27 -3.39 -10.19
CA GLU A 83 -6.19 -3.16 -11.63
C GLU A 83 -5.37 -1.89 -11.87
N GLY A 84 -4.56 -1.91 -12.92
CA GLY A 84 -3.73 -0.78 -13.29
C GLY A 84 -3.41 -0.80 -14.77
N ARG A 85 -2.84 0.29 -15.27
CA ARG A 85 -2.31 0.33 -16.63
C ARG A 85 -0.79 0.36 -16.55
N ARG A 86 -0.14 -0.58 -17.23
CA ARG A 86 1.32 -0.63 -17.26
C ARG A 86 1.84 0.33 -18.31
N LEU A 87 2.55 1.37 -17.87
CA LEU A 87 3.22 2.31 -18.74
C LEU A 87 4.67 1.83 -18.97
N ALA A 88 5.10 1.82 -20.23
CA ALA A 88 6.48 1.41 -20.58
C ALA A 88 7.51 2.52 -20.27
N ALA A 89 7.07 3.78 -20.27
CA ALA A 89 7.89 4.94 -19.96
C ALA A 89 7.64 5.42 -18.52
N SER A 90 8.70 5.89 -17.86
CA SER A 90 8.66 6.49 -16.52
C SER A 90 8.65 8.03 -16.54
N SER A 91 8.83 8.64 -17.71
CA SER A 91 8.78 10.09 -17.91
C SER A 91 8.10 10.41 -19.24
N PHE A 92 7.48 11.59 -19.31
CA PHE A 92 6.76 12.09 -20.47
C PHE A 92 7.14 13.55 -20.69
N SER A 93 7.24 13.96 -21.95
CA SER A 93 7.62 15.32 -22.35
C SER A 93 6.46 16.32 -22.21
N SER A 94 5.22 15.83 -22.18
CA SER A 94 4.02 16.65 -21.98
C SER A 94 2.89 15.88 -21.28
N GLN A 95 1.92 16.65 -20.76
CA GLN A 95 0.68 16.11 -20.19
C GLN A 95 -0.16 15.38 -21.26
N GLU A 96 -0.14 15.86 -22.50
CA GLU A 96 -0.87 15.25 -23.63
C GLU A 96 -0.30 13.87 -23.96
N GLU A 97 1.03 13.77 -24.07
CA GLU A 97 1.72 12.50 -24.31
C GLU A 97 1.41 11.47 -23.20
N PHE A 98 1.45 11.90 -21.94
CA PHE A 98 1.08 11.07 -20.81
C PHE A 98 -0.38 10.60 -20.93
N SER A 99 -1.31 11.51 -21.19
CA SER A 99 -2.75 11.23 -21.26
C SER A 99 -3.08 10.25 -22.39
N GLU A 100 -2.46 10.41 -23.57
CA GLU A 100 -2.61 9.50 -24.69
C GLU A 100 -2.03 8.11 -24.39
N THR A 101 -0.85 8.06 -23.78
CA THR A 101 -0.21 6.80 -23.40
C THR A 101 -1.05 6.06 -22.37
N MET A 102 -1.54 6.76 -21.34
CA MET A 102 -2.40 6.20 -20.31
C MET A 102 -3.72 5.66 -20.90
N THR A 103 -4.32 6.39 -21.84
CA THR A 103 -5.58 5.97 -22.49
C THR A 103 -5.38 4.68 -23.30
N ARG A 104 -4.26 4.57 -24.02
CA ARG A 104 -3.94 3.41 -24.87
C ARG A 104 -3.42 2.20 -24.10
N ALA A 105 -2.79 2.40 -22.94
CA ALA A 105 -2.19 1.32 -22.17
C ALA A 105 -3.25 0.30 -21.72
N PRO A 106 -3.05 -1.02 -21.91
CA PRO A 106 -4.05 -2.01 -21.52
C PRO A 106 -4.26 -2.02 -20.00
N MET A 107 -5.51 -2.26 -19.59
CA MET A 107 -5.81 -2.58 -18.19
C MET A 107 -5.25 -3.98 -17.88
N VAL A 108 -4.47 -4.07 -16.82
CA VAL A 108 -3.92 -5.34 -16.33
C VAL A 108 -4.39 -5.55 -14.90
N ARG A 109 -4.67 -6.82 -14.56
CA ARG A 109 -4.90 -7.23 -13.18
C ARG A 109 -3.57 -7.57 -12.54
N LEU A 110 -3.27 -6.91 -11.43
CA LEU A 110 -2.11 -7.18 -10.60
C LEU A 110 -2.56 -7.94 -9.35
N VAL A 111 -1.77 -8.94 -8.97
CA VAL A 111 -2.01 -9.73 -7.77
C VAL A 111 -0.72 -9.79 -6.98
N PHE A 112 -0.68 -9.12 -5.83
CA PHE A 112 0.46 -9.18 -4.92
C PHE A 112 0.16 -10.14 -3.78
N THR A 113 1.19 -10.87 -3.35
CA THR A 113 1.13 -11.73 -2.16
C THR A 113 2.11 -11.21 -1.12
N LEU A 114 1.61 -10.79 0.03
CA LEU A 114 2.42 -10.48 1.21
C LEU A 114 2.42 -11.69 2.14
N LEU A 115 3.60 -12.10 2.59
CA LEU A 115 3.81 -13.24 3.47
C LEU A 115 4.48 -12.78 4.77
N ARG A 116 4.07 -13.34 5.91
CA ARG A 116 4.87 -13.23 7.12
C ARG A 116 6.23 -13.88 6.85
N SER A 117 7.31 -13.21 7.24
CA SER A 117 8.66 -13.71 6.98
C SER A 117 8.92 -15.13 7.53
N SER A 118 8.28 -15.52 8.63
CA SER A 118 8.37 -16.88 9.20
C SER A 118 7.51 -17.94 8.48
N ALA A 119 6.64 -17.56 7.55
CA ALA A 119 5.74 -18.47 6.84
C ALA A 119 6.33 -18.98 5.51
N VAL A 120 7.56 -18.58 5.18
CA VAL A 120 8.31 -19.04 4.01
C VAL A 120 9.40 -19.98 4.51
N GLY A 121 9.14 -21.29 4.41
CA GLY A 121 10.12 -22.37 4.63
C GLY A 121 10.74 -22.82 3.32
#